data_AF-A0A1M3GYQ0-F1
#
_entry.id   AF-A0A1M3GYQ0-F1
#
_cell.length_a   1.000
_cell.length_b   1.000
_cell.length_c   1.000
_cell.angle_alpha   90.00
_cell.angle_beta   90.00
_cell.angle_gamma   90.00
#
_symmetry.space_group_name_H-M   'P 1'
#
loop_
_entity.id
_entity.type
_entity.pdbx_description
1 polymer ?
#
loop_
_entity_poly.entity_id
_entity_poly.type
_entity_poly.pdbx_seq_one_letter_code
_entity_poly.pdbx_strand_id
1 'polypeptide(L)' 'MEWLMWFSKPENTKPLALIIFFVTFIGIVIYVYGSKKRSKRLESYRDIPFLDDQEGTKDKQ' A
#
# COMPACT_ATOMS: atom_id res chain seq x y z
N MET A 1 -2.95 -24.25 23.52
CA MET A 1 -3.07 -24.89 22.19
C MET A 1 -4.46 -24.78 21.57
N GLU A 2 -5.52 -24.60 22.36
CA GLU A 2 -6.91 -24.37 21.87
C GLU A 2 -7.04 -23.20 20.88
N TRP A 3 -6.31 -22.10 21.07
CA TRP A 3 -6.33 -21.01 20.08
C TRP A 3 -5.78 -21.50 18.74
N LEU A 4 -4.70 -22.27 18.71
CA LEU A 4 -4.11 -22.71 17.44
C LEU A 4 -5.06 -23.64 16.68
N MET A 5 -5.81 -24.48 17.41
CA MET A 5 -6.88 -25.32 16.86
C MET A 5 -8.06 -24.49 16.32
N TRP A 6 -8.28 -23.28 16.81
CA TRP A 6 -9.30 -22.37 16.29
C TRP A 6 -9.03 -21.96 14.83
N PHE A 7 -7.76 -21.79 14.42
CA PHE A 7 -7.41 -21.49 13.02
C PHE A 7 -7.67 -22.65 12.06
N SER A 8 -7.63 -23.89 12.56
CA SER A 8 -7.90 -25.08 11.75
C SER A 8 -9.40 -25.33 11.49
N LYS A 9 -10.29 -24.56 12.13
CA LYS A 9 -11.73 -24.66 11.93
C LYS A 9 -12.16 -23.88 10.69
N PRO A 10 -12.83 -24.52 9.71
CA PRO A 10 -13.25 -23.87 8.48
C PRO A 10 -14.25 -22.72 8.70
N GLU A 11 -15.02 -22.74 9.80
CA GLU A 11 -15.92 -21.63 10.17
C GLU A 11 -15.17 -20.30 10.38
N ASN A 12 -13.91 -20.38 10.83
CA ASN A 12 -13.10 -19.21 11.20
C ASN A 12 -12.27 -18.67 10.03
N THR A 13 -12.24 -19.35 8.89
CA THR A 13 -11.46 -18.93 7.70
C THR A 13 -11.86 -17.53 7.22
N LYS A 14 -13.16 -17.20 7.25
CA LYS A 14 -13.68 -15.88 6.83
C LYS A 14 -13.18 -14.75 7.74
N PRO A 15 -13.43 -14.76 9.07
CA PRO A 15 -12.93 -13.72 9.95
C PRO A 15 -11.39 -13.68 10.00
N LEU A 16 -10.72 -14.84 9.88
CA LEU A 16 -9.26 -14.91 9.81
C LEU A 16 -8.71 -14.16 8.60
N ALA A 17 -9.27 -14.40 7.42
CA ALA A 17 -8.86 -13.71 6.20
C ALA A 17 -9.02 -12.20 6.36
N LEU A 18 -10.14 -11.73 6.92
CA LEU A 18 -10.38 -10.30 7.17
C LEU A 18 -9.34 -9.68 8.10
N ILE A 19 -8.99 -10.37 9.19
CA ILE A 19 -7.96 -9.88 10.13
C ILE A 19 -6.61 -9.80 9.44
N ILE A 20 -6.22 -10.84 8.69
CA ILE A 20 -4.94 -10.84 7.95
C ILE A 20 -4.93 -9.69 6.95
N PHE A 21 -5.95 -9.57 6.09
CA PHE A 21 -6.02 -8.49 5.11
C PHE A 21 -5.96 -7.10 5.77
N PHE A 22 -6.67 -6.91 6.88
CA PHE A 22 -6.71 -5.63 7.57
C PHE A 22 -5.37 -5.27 8.21
N VAL A 23 -4.75 -6.21 8.94
CA VAL A 23 -3.44 -6.00 9.57
C VAL A 23 -2.35 -5.82 8.51
N THR A 24 -2.39 -6.59 7.43
CA THR A 24 -1.48 -6.41 6.29
C THR A 24 -1.65 -5.03 5.66
N PHE A 25 -2.89 -4.58 5.45
CA PHE A 25 -3.17 -3.25 4.91
C PHE A 25 -2.62 -2.14 5.82
N ILE A 26 -2.93 -2.17 7.12
CA ILE A 26 -2.39 -1.21 8.10
C ILE A 26 -0.87 -1.27 8.12
N GLY A 27 -0.29 -2.47 8.09
CA GLY A 27 1.16 -2.67 8.06
C GLY A 27 1.80 -2.01 6.84
N ILE A 28 1.18 -2.10 5.66
CA ILE A 28 1.62 -1.41 4.45
C ILE A 28 1.52 0.10 4.62
N VAL A 29 0.41 0.63 5.13
CA VAL A 29 0.24 2.07 5.37
C VAL A 29 1.31 2.59 6.32
N ILE A 30 1.52 1.93 7.45
CA ILE A 30 2.57 2.30 8.42
C ILE A 30 3.95 2.16 7.79
N TYR A 31 4.20 1.13 6.98
CA TYR A 31 5.47 0.99 6.28
C TYR A 31 5.68 2.17 5.33
N VAL A 32 4.76 2.44 4.44
CA VAL A 32 4.89 3.49 3.42
C VAL A 32 5.02 4.87 4.06
N TYR A 33 4.14 5.22 5.00
CA TYR A 33 4.03 6.58 5.55
C TYR A 33 4.75 6.78 6.89
N GLY A 34 5.06 5.73 7.63
CA GLY A 34 5.69 5.83 8.96
C GLY A 34 7.15 6.26 8.95
N SER A 35 7.81 6.34 7.78
CA SER A 35 9.19 6.85 7.67
C SER A 35 9.23 8.16 6.90
N LYS A 36 9.79 9.20 7.53
CA LYS A 36 10.05 10.50 6.89
C LYS A 36 10.87 10.36 5.59
N LYS A 37 11.79 9.39 5.51
CA LYS A 37 12.60 9.16 4.29
C LYS A 37 11.76 8.65 3.12
N ARG A 38 10.82 7.73 3.38
CA ARG A 38 9.93 7.16 2.35
C ARG A 38 8.84 8.15 1.94
N SER A 39 8.29 8.89 2.90
CA SER A 39 7.31 9.95 2.65
C SER A 39 7.88 11.08 1.80
N LYS A 40 9.11 11.56 2.06
CA LYS A 40 9.76 12.61 1.25
C LYS A 40 9.90 12.24 -0.23
N ARG A 41 10.17 10.96 -0.53
CA ARG A 41 10.25 10.47 -1.91
C ARG A 41 8.87 10.43 -2.58
N LEU A 42 7.81 10.13 -1.84
CA LEU A 42 6.44 10.21 -2.38
C LEU A 42 6.02 11.66 -2.60
N GLU A 43 6.39 12.56 -1.69
CA GLU A 43 6.14 13.99 -1.84
C GLU A 43 6.94 14.63 -2.99
N SER A 44 8.13 14.13 -3.33
CA SER A 44 8.86 14.64 -4.51
C SER A 44 8.16 14.36 -5.84
N TYR A 45 7.15 13.50 -5.85
CA TYR A 45 6.31 13.23 -7.01
C TYR A 45 4.99 14.02 -7.00
N ARG A 46 4.77 14.92 -6.03
CA ARG A 46 3.54 15.70 -5.90
C ARG A 46 3.32 16.63 -7.10
N ASP A 47 4.39 17.28 -7.56
CA ASP A 47 4.35 18.34 -8.56
C ASP A 47 4.86 17.86 -9.93
N ILE A 48 4.66 16.58 -10.26
CA ILE A 48 5.00 16.09 -11.60
C ILE A 48 4.05 16.78 -12.59
N PRO A 49 4.57 17.54 -13.57
CA PRO A 49 3.72 18.19 -14.57
C PRO A 49 2.96 17.12 -15.35
N PHE A 50 1.69 17.39 -15.63
CA PHE A 50 0.92 16.51 -16.50
C PHE A 50 1.62 16.42 -17.86
N LEU A 51 1.54 15.26 -18.52
CA LEU A 51 2.13 15.07 -19.84
C LEU A 51 1.60 16.08 -20.87
N ASP A 52 0.40 16.58 -20.67
CA ASP A 52 -0.26 17.58 -21.50
C ASP A 52 0.26 19.01 -21.24
N ASP A 53 0.80 19.28 -20.05
CA ASP A 53 1.40 20.57 -19.67
C ASP A 53 2.88 20.66 -20.12
N GLN A 54 3.43 19.59 -20.69
CA GLN A 54 4.77 19.59 -21.29
C GLN A 54 4.71 20.22 -22.69
N GLU A 55 4.64 21.55 -22.74
CA GLU A 55 4.90 22.30 -23.98
C GLU A 55 6.37 22.09 -24.41
N GLY A 56 6.63 21.17 -25.35
CA GLY A 56 7.91 21.12 -26.05
C GLY A 56 8.50 19.76 -26.46
N THR A 57 7.89 18.61 -26.13
CA THR A 57 8.38 17.30 -26.65
C THR A 57 7.46 16.75 -27.75
N LYS A 58 7.10 17.59 -28.72
CA LYS A 58 6.45 17.16 -29.98
C LYS A 58 7.36 17.23 -31.21
N ASP A 59 8.65 17.49 -31.06
CA ASP A 59 9.57 17.53 -32.20
C ASP A 59 10.87 16.76 -31.92
N LYS A 60 10.94 15.55 -32.50
CA LYS A 60 12.11 14.96 -33.20
C LYS A 60 11.89 13.45 -33.37
N GLN A 61 11.03 13.07 -34.32
CA GLN A 61 11.19 11.81 -35.05
C GLN A 61 10.73 11.98 -36.50
#